data_AF-A0A957VS11-F1
#
_entry.id   AF-A0A957VS11-F1
#
_cell.length_a   1.000
_cell.length_b   1.000
_cell.length_c   1.000
_cell.angle_alpha   90.00
_cell.angle_beta   90.00
_cell.angle_gamma   90.00
#
_symmetry.space_group_name_H-M   'P 1'
#
loop_
_entity.id
_entity.type
_entity.pdbx_description
1 polymer ?
#
loop_
_entity_poly.entity_id
_entity_poly.type
_entity_poly.pdbx_seq_one_letter_code
_entity_poly.pdbx_strand_id
1 'polypeptide(L)'
;WFMGAFFLVAGYFTPGSFERKGPGPFLKDRLVRLGIPLLIVYFVLHPISVIGYFFMPASLTGNTTPLTWQLYPYLIGLGPMWFVAMLLIFSLGYMAWRKLTRNRTSAPMSQVSRPGYARIGLFILALALASYLIRIVIPLGQSVLGFPTLAYFPQYLSFFILGIVAARHNWFRTLPDSIGRAGFVTAAVATVTLFPMALISLLTAAENGASQLPPFGFGTWPSAVYALWDSAVAAGLGLGLITLFRRFFDVESRFGAFLSQHSYATYIIHSPIIVFLALRLRVVELEPLLKFGVAAAIVVPTCFVMAYFLRKTSLGSKIL
;
A
#
# COMPACT_ATOMS: atom_id res chain seq x y z
N TRP A 1 6.52 -5.39 -0.93
CA TRP A 1 6.51 -4.62 -2.22
C TRP A 1 5.34 -3.63 -2.45
N PHE A 2 4.10 -4.06 -2.81
CA PHE A 2 3.05 -3.22 -3.45
C PHE A 2 2.80 -1.86 -2.77
N MET A 3 2.62 -1.87 -1.44
CA MET A 3 2.38 -0.63 -0.68
C MET A 3 3.55 0.35 -0.76
N GLY A 4 4.79 -0.14 -0.82
CA GLY A 4 5.96 0.72 -1.04
C GLY A 4 5.89 1.46 -2.38
N ALA A 5 5.41 0.82 -3.45
CA ALA A 5 5.21 1.49 -4.74
C ALA A 5 4.20 2.64 -4.63
N PHE A 6 3.10 2.48 -3.87
CA PHE A 6 2.20 3.62 -3.61
C PHE A 6 2.87 4.72 -2.82
N PHE A 7 3.67 4.40 -1.80
CA PHE A 7 4.43 5.41 -1.07
C PHE A 7 5.44 6.13 -1.97
N LEU A 8 6.08 5.43 -2.91
CA LEU A 8 6.97 6.03 -3.91
C LEU A 8 6.22 7.04 -4.79
N VAL A 9 5.08 6.65 -5.34
CA VAL A 9 4.24 7.54 -6.16
C VAL A 9 3.69 8.71 -5.34
N ALA A 10 3.22 8.46 -4.12
CA ALA A 10 2.71 9.51 -3.23
C ALA A 10 3.80 10.50 -2.80
N GLY A 11 5.02 10.00 -2.53
CA GLY A 11 6.21 10.80 -2.28
C GLY A 11 6.60 11.64 -3.49
N TYR A 12 6.49 11.08 -4.70
CA TYR A 12 6.78 11.80 -5.95
C TYR A 12 5.91 13.04 -6.15
N PHE A 13 4.60 12.95 -5.88
CA PHE A 13 3.69 14.09 -6.04
C PHE A 13 3.68 15.07 -4.86
N THR A 14 4.32 14.73 -3.74
CA THR A 14 4.25 15.55 -2.51
C THR A 14 5.00 16.89 -2.62
N PRO A 15 6.26 16.95 -3.10
CA PRO A 15 7.00 18.22 -3.23
C PRO A 15 6.29 19.23 -4.12
N GLY A 16 5.84 18.82 -5.32
CA GLY A 16 5.15 19.73 -6.25
C GLY A 16 3.80 20.24 -5.73
N SER A 17 3.09 19.44 -4.92
CA SER A 17 1.88 19.89 -4.23
C SER A 17 2.19 20.90 -3.12
N PHE A 18 3.24 20.65 -2.35
CA PHE A 18 3.67 21.53 -1.25
C PHE A 18 4.19 22.89 -1.78
N GLU A 19 5.03 22.89 -2.81
CA GLU A 19 5.62 24.11 -3.38
C GLU A 19 4.57 25.00 -4.06
N ARG A 20 3.56 24.40 -4.71
CA ARG A 20 2.45 25.15 -5.34
C ARG A 20 1.49 25.79 -4.32
N LYS A 21 1.23 25.12 -3.20
CA LYS A 21 0.19 25.53 -2.23
C LYS A 21 0.74 26.28 -1.00
N GLY A 22 2.02 26.09 -0.68
CA GLY A 22 2.58 26.50 0.60
C GLY A 22 2.09 25.63 1.78
N PRO A 23 2.66 25.81 3.00
CA PRO A 23 2.49 24.88 4.11
C PRO A 23 1.06 24.78 4.66
N GLY A 24 0.38 25.92 4.87
CA GLY A 24 -0.97 25.96 5.44
C GLY A 24 -2.03 25.33 4.52
N PRO A 25 -2.18 25.82 3.28
CA PRO A 25 -3.11 25.24 2.32
C PRO A 25 -2.80 23.79 1.97
N PHE A 26 -1.52 23.38 1.93
CA PHE A 26 -1.13 21.97 1.79
C PHE A 26 -1.67 21.11 2.93
N LEU A 27 -1.50 21.54 4.19
CA LEU A 27 -1.99 20.82 5.35
C LEU A 27 -3.52 20.67 5.30
N LYS A 28 -4.22 21.78 5.09
CA LYS A 28 -5.69 21.80 5.02
C LYS A 28 -6.21 20.86 3.95
N ASP A 29 -5.62 20.90 2.75
CA ASP A 29 -6.00 20.04 1.64
C ASP A 29 -5.77 18.55 1.95
N ARG A 30 -4.64 18.19 2.57
CA ARG A 30 -4.36 16.81 3.00
C ARG A 30 -5.33 16.35 4.09
N LEU A 31 -5.61 17.16 5.10
CA LEU A 31 -6.54 16.80 6.18
C LEU A 31 -7.98 16.64 5.66
N VAL A 32 -8.43 17.50 4.76
CA VAL A 32 -9.77 17.41 4.17
C VAL A 32 -9.87 16.17 3.27
N ARG A 33 -8.92 15.98 2.34
CA ARG A 33 -9.00 14.90 1.34
C ARG A 33 -8.64 13.52 1.88
N LEU A 34 -7.76 13.44 2.89
CA LEU A 34 -7.32 12.16 3.46
C LEU A 34 -7.94 11.91 4.83
N GLY A 35 -8.00 12.94 5.69
CA GLY A 35 -8.48 12.81 7.07
C GLY A 35 -9.99 12.59 7.15
N ILE A 36 -10.80 13.31 6.37
CA ILE A 36 -12.27 13.11 6.40
C ILE A 36 -12.63 11.68 5.95
N PRO A 37 -12.16 11.17 4.79
CA PRO A 37 -12.42 9.78 4.43
C PRO A 37 -11.87 8.77 5.43
N LEU A 38 -10.71 9.04 6.04
CA LEU A 38 -10.15 8.18 7.07
C LEU A 38 -11.09 8.05 8.27
N LEU A 39 -11.66 9.16 8.76
CA LEU A 39 -12.61 9.14 9.88
C LEU A 39 -13.92 8.42 9.49
N ILE A 40 -14.44 8.66 8.29
CA ILE A 40 -15.65 7.99 7.79
C ILE A 40 -15.41 6.48 7.73
N VAL A 41 -14.27 6.04 7.21
CA VAL A 41 -13.95 4.61 7.19
C VAL A 41 -13.76 4.07 8.60
N TYR A 42 -13.03 4.78 9.44
CA TYR A 42 -12.69 4.33 10.78
C TYR A 42 -13.92 4.07 11.64
N PHE A 43 -14.88 5.01 11.63
CA PHE A 43 -16.08 4.94 12.45
C PHE A 43 -17.28 4.30 11.75
N VAL A 44 -17.36 4.31 10.42
CA VAL A 44 -18.58 3.87 9.71
C VAL A 44 -18.30 2.67 8.82
N LEU A 45 -17.46 2.83 7.79
CA LEU A 45 -17.31 1.79 6.76
C LEU A 45 -16.58 0.54 7.27
N HIS A 46 -15.62 0.69 8.19
CA HIS A 46 -14.93 -0.45 8.79
C HIS A 46 -15.87 -1.26 9.67
N PRO A 47 -16.60 -0.69 10.66
CA PRO A 47 -17.62 -1.43 11.39
C PRO A 47 -18.64 -2.12 10.48
N ILE A 48 -19.15 -1.44 9.45
CA ILE A 48 -20.09 -2.02 8.48
C ILE A 48 -19.46 -3.24 7.77
N SER A 49 -18.18 -3.16 7.41
CA SER A 49 -17.47 -4.27 6.79
C SER A 49 -17.31 -5.46 7.75
N VAL A 50 -16.95 -5.19 9.01
CA VAL A 50 -16.74 -6.23 10.03
C VAL A 50 -18.06 -6.89 10.46
N ILE A 51 -19.19 -6.18 10.41
CA ILE A 51 -20.52 -6.76 10.69
C ILE A 51 -20.79 -7.99 9.80
N GLY A 52 -20.27 -8.04 8.57
CA GLY A 52 -20.38 -9.22 7.72
C GLY A 52 -19.86 -10.52 8.35
N TYR A 53 -18.88 -10.42 9.25
CA TYR A 53 -18.38 -11.55 10.03
C TYR A 53 -19.44 -12.15 10.98
N PHE A 54 -20.35 -11.33 11.51
CA PHE A 54 -21.45 -11.79 12.38
C PHE A 54 -22.58 -12.48 11.60
N PHE A 55 -22.66 -12.26 10.29
CA PHE A 55 -23.59 -12.96 9.41
C PHE A 55 -23.04 -14.29 8.87
N MET A 56 -21.77 -14.61 9.16
CA MET A 56 -21.23 -15.93 8.85
C MET A 56 -21.72 -16.96 9.88
N PRO A 57 -21.90 -18.23 9.49
CA PRO A 57 -22.32 -19.27 10.42
C PRO A 57 -21.26 -19.48 11.49
N ALA A 58 -21.73 -19.75 12.70
CA ALA A 58 -20.87 -20.07 13.83
C ALA A 58 -19.94 -21.27 13.57
N SER A 59 -20.30 -22.19 12.66
CA SER A 59 -19.42 -23.30 12.27
C SER A 59 -18.13 -22.85 11.55
N LEU A 60 -18.12 -21.67 10.95
CA LEU A 60 -16.94 -21.12 10.26
C LEU A 60 -16.18 -20.09 11.12
N THR A 61 -16.88 -19.38 12.01
CA THR A 61 -16.31 -18.27 12.77
C THR A 61 -16.07 -18.60 14.24
N GLY A 62 -16.70 -19.65 14.77
CA GLY A 62 -16.77 -19.91 16.20
C GLY A 62 -17.55 -18.85 16.99
N ASN A 63 -18.15 -17.87 16.30
CA ASN A 63 -18.78 -16.73 16.94
C ASN A 63 -20.29 -16.97 17.12
N THR A 64 -20.72 -17.04 18.38
CA THR A 64 -22.14 -17.11 18.77
C THR A 64 -22.63 -15.82 19.43
N THR A 65 -21.75 -14.82 19.55
CA THR A 65 -22.10 -13.56 20.21
C THR A 65 -23.06 -12.73 19.34
N PRO A 66 -24.18 -12.25 19.91
CA PRO A 66 -25.09 -11.40 19.17
C PRO A 66 -24.45 -10.03 18.92
N LEU A 67 -24.76 -9.43 17.76
CA LEU A 67 -24.32 -8.08 17.44
C LEU A 67 -25.02 -7.07 18.36
N THR A 68 -24.27 -6.47 19.29
CA THR A 68 -24.78 -5.42 20.19
C THR A 68 -23.97 -4.14 20.05
N TRP A 69 -24.57 -3.00 20.44
CA TRP A 69 -23.87 -1.70 20.46
C TRP A 69 -22.63 -1.67 21.36
N GLN A 70 -22.55 -2.57 22.35
CA GLN A 70 -21.38 -2.72 23.22
C GLN A 70 -20.15 -3.23 22.46
N LEU A 71 -20.35 -3.92 21.33
CA LEU A 71 -19.25 -4.40 20.50
C LEU A 71 -18.67 -3.31 19.60
N TYR A 72 -19.40 -2.23 19.33
CA TYR A 72 -19.01 -1.18 18.39
C TYR A 72 -17.60 -0.61 18.61
N PRO A 73 -17.14 -0.33 19.85
CA PRO A 73 -15.77 0.11 20.11
C PRO A 73 -14.67 -0.88 19.68
N TYR A 74 -15.00 -2.16 19.52
CA TYR A 74 -14.10 -3.19 19.01
C TYR A 74 -14.20 -3.36 17.48
N LEU A 75 -15.25 -2.82 16.86
CA LEU A 75 -15.48 -2.87 15.41
C LEU A 75 -14.84 -1.69 14.67
N ILE A 76 -14.53 -0.59 15.36
CA ILE A 76 -13.84 0.55 14.76
C ILE A 76 -12.38 0.19 14.46
N GLY A 77 -11.83 0.75 13.38
CA GLY A 77 -10.46 0.41 12.99
C GLY A 77 -10.03 1.08 11.70
N LEU A 78 -8.72 1.14 11.46
CA LEU A 78 -8.18 1.74 10.24
C LEU A 78 -8.63 1.00 8.98
N GLY A 79 -8.87 -0.32 9.09
CA GLY A 79 -9.19 -1.14 7.93
C GLY A 79 -8.15 -0.95 6.82
N PRO A 80 -8.55 -0.91 5.54
CA PRO A 80 -7.63 -0.62 4.44
C PRO A 80 -6.99 0.77 4.52
N MET A 81 -7.61 1.74 5.21
CA MET A 81 -7.19 3.15 5.26
C MET A 81 -5.92 3.38 6.11
N TRP A 82 -5.34 2.33 6.70
CA TRP A 82 -4.04 2.40 7.36
C TRP A 82 -2.97 3.05 6.46
N PHE A 83 -3.02 2.81 5.15
CA PHE A 83 -2.13 3.44 4.18
C PHE A 83 -2.29 4.96 4.13
N VAL A 84 -3.53 5.43 4.09
CA VAL A 84 -3.86 6.86 4.07
C VAL A 84 -3.45 7.53 5.38
N ALA A 85 -3.66 6.86 6.52
CA ALA A 85 -3.19 7.34 7.82
C ALA A 85 -1.66 7.48 7.85
N MET A 86 -0.92 6.47 7.37
CA MET A 86 0.55 6.53 7.27
C MET A 86 1.01 7.62 6.29
N LEU A 87 0.33 7.77 5.16
CA LEU A 87 0.62 8.82 4.18
C LEU A 87 0.39 10.23 4.76
N LEU A 88 -0.62 10.40 5.61
CA LEU A 88 -0.86 11.65 6.32
C LEU A 88 0.31 11.93 7.27
N ILE A 89 0.76 10.95 8.06
CA ILE A 89 1.93 11.06 8.94
C ILE A 89 3.17 11.47 8.14
N PHE A 90 3.47 10.80 7.02
CA PHE A 90 4.61 11.14 6.18
C PHE A 90 4.50 12.54 5.54
N SER A 91 3.30 12.95 5.16
CA SER A 91 3.04 14.30 4.62
C SER A 91 3.27 15.39 5.68
N LEU A 92 2.85 15.14 6.93
CA LEU A 92 3.11 16.02 8.07
C LEU A 92 4.61 16.08 8.39
N GLY A 93 5.28 14.93 8.42
CA GLY A 93 6.74 14.84 8.60
C GLY A 93 7.50 15.63 7.53
N TYR A 94 7.12 15.50 6.26
CA TYR A 94 7.69 16.28 5.18
C TYR A 94 7.50 17.78 5.37
N MET A 95 6.29 18.22 5.74
CA MET A 95 6.01 19.63 6.01
C MET A 95 6.85 20.17 7.17
N ALA A 96 6.93 19.43 8.28
CA ALA A 96 7.74 19.79 9.43
C ALA A 96 9.23 19.92 9.06
N TRP A 97 9.75 18.92 8.32
CA TRP A 97 11.10 18.95 7.77
C TRP A 97 11.34 20.19 6.89
N ARG A 98 10.41 20.53 5.99
CA ARG A 98 10.52 21.71 5.12
C ARG A 98 10.42 23.03 5.88
N LYS A 99 9.66 23.08 6.97
CA LYS A 99 9.61 24.25 7.86
C LYS A 99 10.93 24.44 8.60
N LEU A 100 11.56 23.35 9.05
CA LEU A 100 12.84 23.38 9.77
C LEU A 100 14.03 23.66 8.85
N THR A 101 14.03 23.14 7.62
CA THR A 101 15.14 23.27 6.66
C THR A 101 15.03 24.50 5.75
N ARG A 102 14.10 25.41 6.01
CA ARG A 102 13.68 26.54 5.15
C ARG A 102 14.80 27.53 4.76
N ASN A 103 15.98 27.45 5.38
CA ASN A 103 17.18 28.23 5.04
C ASN A 103 18.15 27.56 4.05
N ARG A 104 17.89 26.34 3.57
CA ARG A 104 18.70 25.73 2.50
C ARG A 104 17.97 25.91 1.18
N THR A 105 18.55 26.75 0.31
CA THR A 105 18.16 26.93 -1.09
C THR A 105 17.79 25.58 -1.68
N SER A 106 16.51 25.42 -1.98
CA SER A 106 16.04 24.15 -2.54
C SER A 106 16.59 24.07 -3.94
N ALA A 107 17.42 23.04 -4.21
CA ALA A 107 17.87 22.76 -5.56
C ALA A 107 16.63 22.75 -6.48
N PRO A 108 16.69 23.48 -7.63
CA PRO A 108 15.55 23.61 -8.51
C PRO A 108 15.07 22.23 -8.98
N MET A 109 13.76 22.11 -9.23
CA MET A 109 13.04 20.90 -9.64
C MET A 109 13.45 20.34 -11.03
N SER A 110 14.65 20.65 -11.51
CA SER A 110 15.13 20.40 -12.86
C SER A 110 16.51 19.71 -12.93
N GLN A 111 17.14 19.38 -11.79
CA GLN A 111 18.43 18.68 -11.84
C GLN A 111 18.27 17.25 -12.32
N VAL A 112 18.61 16.97 -13.58
CA VAL A 112 18.62 15.61 -14.12
C VAL A 112 19.83 14.87 -13.56
N SER A 113 19.63 14.08 -12.51
CA SER A 113 20.62 13.11 -12.02
C SER A 113 20.06 11.70 -12.15
N ARG A 114 20.89 10.72 -12.48
CA ARG A 114 20.47 9.32 -12.66
C ARG A 114 21.00 8.46 -11.51
N PRO A 115 20.19 7.55 -10.94
CA PRO A 115 20.72 6.59 -9.98
C PRO A 115 21.62 5.58 -10.71
N GLY A 116 22.88 5.48 -10.29
CA GLY A 116 23.77 4.42 -10.78
C GLY A 116 23.40 3.05 -10.21
N TYR A 117 23.70 1.97 -10.94
CA TYR A 117 23.40 0.60 -10.51
C TYR A 117 23.96 0.27 -9.13
N ALA A 118 25.17 0.72 -8.82
CA ALA A 118 25.79 0.54 -7.50
C ALA A 118 24.97 1.19 -6.36
N ARG A 119 24.40 2.38 -6.60
CA ARG A 119 23.54 3.05 -5.60
C ARG A 119 22.21 2.33 -5.42
N ILE A 120 21.66 1.75 -6.49
CA ILE A 120 20.44 0.93 -6.43
C ILE A 120 20.72 -0.35 -5.63
N GLY A 121 21.83 -1.05 -5.91
CA GLY A 121 22.25 -2.23 -5.16
C GLY A 121 22.47 -1.92 -3.67
N LEU A 122 23.20 -0.84 -3.37
CA LEU A 122 23.41 -0.39 -1.99
C LEU A 122 22.10 -0.05 -1.30
N PHE A 123 21.16 0.60 -1.98
CA PHE A 123 19.84 0.89 -1.45
C PHE A 123 19.08 -0.40 -1.10
N ILE A 124 19.09 -1.40 -1.98
CA ILE A 124 18.43 -2.69 -1.75
C ILE A 124 19.03 -3.37 -0.51
N LEU A 125 20.37 -3.40 -0.38
CA LEU A 125 21.04 -4.01 0.77
C LEU A 125 20.76 -3.25 2.07
N ALA A 126 20.82 -1.92 2.04
CA ALA A 126 20.52 -1.08 3.20
C ALA A 126 19.05 -1.24 3.64
N LEU A 127 18.12 -1.32 2.68
CA LEU A 127 16.71 -1.54 2.95
C LEU A 127 16.46 -2.94 3.51
N ALA A 128 17.13 -3.97 2.97
CA ALA A 128 17.05 -5.33 3.47
C ALA A 128 17.54 -5.42 4.92
N LEU A 129 18.68 -4.80 5.21
CA LEU A 129 19.24 -4.73 6.56
C LEU A 129 18.30 -4.00 7.52
N ALA A 130 17.82 -2.80 7.15
CA ALA A 130 16.89 -2.05 7.99
C ALA A 130 15.58 -2.81 8.24
N SER A 131 15.03 -3.47 7.21
CA SER A 131 13.82 -4.29 7.32
C SER A 131 14.05 -5.50 8.21
N TYR A 132 15.20 -6.16 8.08
CA TYR A 132 15.59 -7.27 8.95
C TYR A 132 15.68 -6.84 10.42
N LEU A 133 16.37 -5.73 10.71
CA LEU A 133 16.51 -5.20 12.06
C LEU A 133 15.16 -4.82 12.69
N ILE A 134 14.27 -4.16 11.94
CA ILE A 134 12.91 -3.87 12.44
C ILE A 134 12.14 -5.16 12.71
N ARG A 135 12.29 -6.19 11.86
CA ARG A 135 11.61 -7.49 12.02
C ARG A 135 12.11 -8.31 13.20
N ILE A 136 13.25 -7.97 13.80
CA ILE A 136 13.68 -8.54 15.08
C ILE A 136 12.70 -8.15 16.19
N VAL A 137 12.26 -6.88 16.19
CA VAL A 137 11.38 -6.30 17.23
C VAL A 137 9.91 -6.43 16.85
N ILE A 138 9.58 -6.24 15.58
CA ILE A 138 8.21 -6.31 15.05
C ILE A 138 8.16 -7.37 13.95
N PRO A 139 7.93 -8.65 14.31
CA PRO A 139 7.81 -9.76 13.37
C PRO A 139 6.73 -9.53 12.31
N LEU A 140 6.85 -10.21 11.18
CA LEU A 140 5.81 -10.19 10.16
C LEU A 140 4.52 -10.83 10.68
N GLY A 141 3.38 -10.24 10.30
CA GLY A 141 2.05 -10.67 10.77
C GLY A 141 1.57 -9.98 12.05
N GLN A 142 2.44 -9.24 12.76
CA GLN A 142 2.06 -8.51 13.97
C GLN A 142 1.44 -7.14 13.62
N SER A 143 0.24 -6.89 14.15
CA SER A 143 -0.43 -5.59 14.05
C SER A 143 -0.13 -4.74 15.28
N VAL A 144 0.30 -3.50 15.08
CA VAL A 144 0.68 -2.58 16.16
C VAL A 144 -0.06 -1.26 15.97
N LEU A 145 -0.78 -0.80 17.01
CA LEU A 145 -1.56 0.45 16.97
C LEU A 145 -2.55 0.54 15.80
N GLY A 146 -3.14 -0.59 15.39
CA GLY A 146 -4.07 -0.66 14.26
C GLY A 146 -3.41 -0.68 12.87
N PHE A 147 -2.09 -0.59 12.79
CA PHE A 147 -1.36 -0.77 11.53
C PHE A 147 -0.99 -2.25 11.33
N PRO A 148 -1.46 -2.88 10.24
CA PRO A 148 -1.30 -4.33 10.06
C PRO A 148 0.11 -4.76 9.66
N THR A 149 0.95 -3.83 9.18
CA THR A 149 2.19 -4.16 8.46
C THR A 149 3.37 -3.25 8.85
N LEU A 150 3.48 -2.84 10.12
CA LEU A 150 4.60 -1.98 10.57
C LEU A 150 5.99 -2.61 10.38
N ALA A 151 6.08 -3.93 10.26
CA ALA A 151 7.30 -4.63 9.85
C ALA A 151 7.88 -4.17 8.49
N TYR A 152 7.09 -3.48 7.67
CA TYR A 152 7.50 -2.89 6.39
C TYR A 152 7.73 -1.37 6.47
N PHE A 153 7.73 -0.78 7.67
CA PHE A 153 7.95 0.65 7.87
C PHE A 153 9.23 1.19 7.18
N PRO A 154 10.39 0.49 7.20
CA PRO A 154 11.58 0.94 6.48
C PRO A 154 11.33 1.05 4.98
N GLN A 155 10.57 0.10 4.41
CA GLN A 155 10.18 0.12 3.00
C GLN A 155 9.25 1.30 2.71
N TYR A 156 8.24 1.55 3.54
CA TYR A 156 7.28 2.63 3.34
C TYR A 156 7.94 4.00 3.40
N LEU A 157 8.74 4.25 4.43
CA LEU A 157 9.44 5.51 4.64
C LEU A 157 10.49 5.74 3.54
N SER A 158 11.31 4.74 3.24
CA SER A 158 12.36 4.88 2.23
C SER A 158 11.79 5.10 0.84
N PHE A 159 10.71 4.40 0.45
CA PHE A 159 10.07 4.60 -0.84
C PHE A 159 9.42 5.99 -0.92
N PHE A 160 8.78 6.46 0.16
CA PHE A 160 8.25 7.83 0.21
C PHE A 160 9.36 8.88 0.02
N ILE A 161 10.49 8.73 0.69
CA ILE A 161 11.66 9.61 0.55
C ILE A 161 12.24 9.52 -0.86
N LEU A 162 12.41 8.31 -1.40
CA LEU A 162 12.84 8.11 -2.78
C LEU A 162 11.89 8.75 -3.78
N GLY A 163 10.59 8.76 -3.50
CA GLY A 163 9.59 9.46 -4.31
C GLY A 163 9.87 10.95 -4.33
N ILE A 164 10.11 11.56 -3.18
CA ILE A 164 10.50 12.97 -3.06
C ILE A 164 11.77 13.28 -3.85
N VAL A 165 12.79 12.43 -3.75
CA VAL A 165 14.05 12.57 -4.50
C VAL A 165 13.80 12.42 -6.01
N ALA A 166 13.02 11.43 -6.41
CA ALA A 166 12.61 11.18 -7.78
C ALA A 166 11.86 12.36 -8.40
N ALA A 167 11.03 13.06 -7.61
CA ALA A 167 10.32 14.26 -8.05
C ALA A 167 11.29 15.39 -8.40
N ARG A 168 12.31 15.60 -7.59
CA ARG A 168 13.30 16.68 -7.79
C ARG A 168 14.22 16.43 -8.97
N HIS A 169 14.48 15.16 -9.27
CA HIS A 169 15.33 14.76 -10.38
C HIS A 169 14.57 14.27 -11.63
N ASN A 170 13.24 14.42 -11.64
CA ASN A 170 12.36 13.98 -12.72
C ASN A 170 12.57 12.50 -13.15
N TRP A 171 12.89 11.61 -12.20
CA TRP A 171 13.22 10.21 -12.51
C TRP A 171 12.11 9.46 -13.25
N PHE A 172 10.84 9.72 -12.93
CA PHE A 172 9.71 9.05 -13.59
C PHE A 172 9.67 9.33 -15.11
N ARG A 173 10.24 10.45 -15.56
CA ARG A 173 10.34 10.81 -16.98
C ARG A 173 11.69 10.42 -17.58
N THR A 174 12.78 10.48 -16.81
CA THR A 174 14.16 10.41 -17.33
C THR A 174 14.87 9.08 -17.12
N LEU A 175 14.32 8.14 -16.34
CA LEU A 175 14.96 6.84 -16.06
C LEU A 175 15.22 6.05 -17.35
N PRO A 176 16.43 5.55 -17.62
CA PRO A 176 16.67 4.71 -18.79
C PRO A 176 15.87 3.38 -18.74
N ASP A 177 15.41 2.91 -19.91
CA ASP A 177 14.73 1.61 -20.03
C ASP A 177 15.62 0.44 -19.57
N SER A 178 16.95 0.58 -19.66
CA SER A 178 17.91 -0.41 -19.16
C SER A 178 17.82 -0.59 -17.64
N ILE A 179 17.62 0.48 -16.88
CA ILE A 179 17.42 0.41 -15.41
C ILE A 179 16.08 -0.27 -15.10
N GLY A 180 15.04 0.00 -15.89
CA GLY A 180 13.76 -0.68 -15.78
C GLY A 180 13.85 -2.19 -16.00
N ARG A 181 14.51 -2.60 -17.09
CA ARG A 181 14.79 -4.02 -17.40
C ARG A 181 15.63 -4.67 -16.31
N ALA A 182 16.70 -3.99 -15.86
CA ALA A 182 17.52 -4.47 -14.75
C ALA A 182 16.67 -4.66 -13.48
N GLY A 183 15.76 -3.73 -13.19
CA GLY A 183 14.82 -3.85 -12.07
C GLY A 183 13.92 -5.10 -12.17
N PHE A 184 13.32 -5.36 -13.33
CA PHE A 184 12.54 -6.59 -13.54
C PHE A 184 13.40 -7.85 -13.42
N VAL A 185 14.60 -7.86 -13.99
CA VAL A 185 15.54 -8.98 -13.87
C VAL A 185 15.93 -9.19 -12.42
N THR A 186 16.25 -8.15 -11.66
CA THR A 186 16.54 -8.23 -10.22
C THR A 186 15.36 -8.81 -9.45
N ALA A 187 14.13 -8.35 -9.72
CA ALA A 187 12.93 -8.89 -9.06
C ALA A 187 12.69 -10.36 -9.42
N ALA A 188 12.87 -10.75 -10.68
CA ALA A 188 12.72 -12.12 -11.14
C ALA A 188 13.78 -13.04 -10.53
N VAL A 189 15.07 -12.65 -10.61
CA VAL A 189 16.19 -13.42 -10.04
C VAL A 189 16.03 -13.55 -8.53
N ALA A 190 15.73 -12.47 -7.82
CA ALA A 190 15.45 -12.54 -6.38
C ALA A 190 14.29 -13.50 -6.09
N THR A 191 13.21 -13.45 -6.87
CA THR A 191 12.06 -14.35 -6.67
C THR A 191 12.41 -15.80 -6.96
N VAL A 192 13.17 -16.11 -8.01
CA VAL A 192 13.56 -17.49 -8.31
C VAL A 192 14.55 -18.04 -7.29
N THR A 193 15.45 -17.20 -6.77
CA THR A 193 16.55 -17.67 -5.90
C THR A 193 16.19 -17.62 -4.42
N LEU A 194 15.65 -16.51 -3.93
CA LEU A 194 15.48 -16.24 -2.49
C LEU A 194 14.09 -16.66 -1.99
N PHE A 195 13.04 -16.56 -2.81
CA PHE A 195 11.68 -16.91 -2.38
C PHE A 195 11.53 -18.40 -2.03
N PRO A 196 12.07 -19.37 -2.79
CA PRO A 196 11.99 -20.78 -2.41
C PRO A 196 12.63 -21.06 -1.06
N MET A 197 13.76 -20.41 -0.75
CA MET A 197 14.40 -20.58 0.56
C MET A 197 13.50 -20.10 1.71
N ALA A 198 12.86 -18.94 1.53
CA ALA A 198 11.91 -18.42 2.51
C ALA A 198 10.64 -19.29 2.60
N LEU A 199 10.16 -19.80 1.46
CA LEU A 199 8.99 -20.67 1.39
C LEU A 199 9.25 -22.01 2.09
N ILE A 200 10.40 -22.65 1.83
CA ILE A 200 10.80 -23.89 2.51
C ILE A 200 10.85 -23.65 4.02
N SER A 201 11.46 -22.55 4.47
CA SER A 201 11.48 -22.20 5.90
C SER A 201 10.07 -22.02 6.49
N LEU A 202 9.13 -21.44 5.73
CA LEU A 202 7.74 -21.31 6.15
C LEU A 202 7.05 -22.66 6.27
N LEU A 203 7.23 -23.53 5.27
CA LEU A 203 6.64 -24.87 5.24
C LEU A 203 7.18 -25.74 6.38
N THR A 204 8.50 -25.76 6.58
CA THR A 204 9.12 -26.50 7.69
C THR A 204 8.66 -25.99 9.06
N ALA A 205 8.49 -24.67 9.22
CA ALA A 205 7.95 -24.12 10.47
C ALA A 205 6.48 -24.54 10.68
N ALA A 206 5.68 -24.57 9.61
CA ALA A 206 4.30 -25.02 9.68
C ALA A 206 4.19 -26.52 10.03
N GLU A 207 5.02 -27.36 9.41
CA GLU A 207 5.11 -28.80 9.69
C GLU A 207 5.53 -29.07 11.14
N ASN A 208 6.47 -28.28 11.66
CA ASN A 208 6.94 -28.39 13.05
C ASN A 208 5.98 -27.77 14.08
N GLY A 209 4.80 -27.32 13.66
CA GLY A 209 3.79 -26.75 14.57
C GLY A 209 4.22 -25.44 15.22
N ALA A 210 4.97 -24.59 14.49
CA ALA A 210 5.38 -23.28 15.01
C ALA A 210 4.16 -22.48 15.50
N SER A 211 4.27 -21.91 16.69
CA SER A 211 3.18 -21.17 17.34
C SER A 211 2.76 -19.89 16.61
N GLN A 212 3.62 -19.35 15.74
CA GLN A 212 3.35 -18.16 14.93
C GLN A 212 3.85 -18.35 13.50
N LEU A 213 2.95 -18.16 12.53
CA LEU A 213 3.26 -18.15 11.10
C LEU A 213 2.83 -16.80 10.48
N PRO A 214 3.62 -16.25 9.54
CA PRO A 214 4.90 -16.76 9.06
C PRO A 214 6.03 -16.58 10.09
N PRO A 215 7.05 -17.46 10.12
CA PRO A 215 8.15 -17.45 11.11
C PRO A 215 9.19 -16.35 10.82
N PHE A 216 8.81 -15.32 10.07
CA PHE A 216 9.73 -14.28 9.61
C PHE A 216 9.80 -13.15 10.65
N GLY A 217 10.81 -13.22 11.52
CA GLY A 217 11.05 -12.23 12.57
C GLY A 217 12.19 -12.68 13.48
N PHE A 218 12.31 -12.04 14.65
CA PHE A 218 13.14 -12.49 15.78
C PHE A 218 14.64 -12.71 15.46
N GLY A 219 15.15 -12.13 14.38
CA GLY A 219 16.57 -12.25 14.01
C GLY A 219 16.96 -13.63 13.46
N THR A 220 16.02 -14.38 12.89
CA THR A 220 16.32 -15.66 12.25
C THR A 220 16.92 -15.46 10.85
N TRP A 221 17.81 -16.35 10.40
CA TRP A 221 18.38 -16.28 9.05
C TRP A 221 17.33 -16.31 7.93
N PRO A 222 16.19 -17.06 8.02
CA PRO A 222 15.15 -17.01 6.99
C PRO A 222 14.48 -15.64 6.92
N SER A 223 14.34 -14.94 8.05
CA SER A 223 13.85 -13.56 8.08
C SER A 223 14.79 -12.61 7.33
N ALA A 224 16.10 -12.80 7.43
CA ALA A 224 17.09 -12.02 6.67
C ALA A 224 16.97 -12.27 5.16
N VAL A 225 16.86 -13.55 4.76
CA VAL A 225 16.68 -13.94 3.34
C VAL A 225 15.38 -13.36 2.78
N TYR A 226 14.28 -13.46 3.54
CA TYR A 226 13.00 -12.88 3.15
C TYR A 226 13.04 -11.34 3.08
N ALA A 227 13.77 -10.67 3.99
CA ALA A 227 13.96 -9.23 3.94
C ALA A 227 14.76 -8.78 2.70
N LEU A 228 15.78 -9.54 2.31
CA LEU A 228 16.53 -9.30 1.08
C LEU A 228 15.67 -9.51 -0.16
N TRP A 229 14.93 -10.63 -0.22
CA TRP A 229 13.99 -10.92 -1.29
C TRP A 229 12.97 -9.79 -1.46
N ASP A 230 12.25 -9.44 -0.39
CA ASP A 230 11.19 -8.43 -0.43
C ASP A 230 11.74 -7.04 -0.80
N SER A 231 12.93 -6.67 -0.32
CA SER A 231 13.57 -5.40 -0.67
C SER A 231 14.00 -5.35 -2.15
N ALA A 232 14.57 -6.45 -2.66
CA ALA A 232 15.00 -6.56 -4.05
C ALA A 232 13.81 -6.57 -5.02
N VAL A 233 12.78 -7.37 -4.72
CA VAL A 233 11.52 -7.36 -5.46
C VAL A 233 10.88 -5.98 -5.38
N ALA A 234 10.92 -5.34 -4.21
CA ALA A 234 10.27 -4.07 -4.04
C ALA A 234 10.88 -2.96 -4.92
N ALA A 235 12.20 -2.84 -4.87
CA ALA A 235 12.93 -1.86 -5.66
C ALA A 235 12.90 -2.22 -7.15
N GLY A 236 13.10 -3.50 -7.46
CA GLY A 236 13.14 -4.01 -8.83
C GLY A 236 11.82 -3.81 -9.58
N LEU A 237 10.71 -4.23 -8.99
CA LEU A 237 9.38 -3.99 -9.57
C LEU A 237 9.01 -2.50 -9.57
N GLY A 238 9.43 -1.72 -8.56
CA GLY A 238 9.24 -0.26 -8.57
C GLY A 238 9.88 0.39 -9.80
N LEU A 239 11.16 0.10 -10.06
CA LEU A 239 11.88 0.58 -11.24
C LEU A 239 11.28 0.04 -12.55
N GLY A 240 11.00 -1.26 -12.60
CA GLY A 240 10.43 -1.92 -13.76
C GLY A 240 9.08 -1.33 -14.16
N LEU A 241 8.14 -1.25 -13.21
CA LEU A 241 6.80 -0.71 -13.48
C LEU A 241 6.83 0.75 -13.91
N ILE A 242 7.66 1.61 -13.31
CA ILE A 242 7.76 3.01 -13.76
C ILE A 242 8.13 3.07 -15.25
N THR A 243 9.14 2.29 -15.67
CA THR A 243 9.55 2.28 -17.08
C THR A 243 8.52 1.61 -17.99
N LEU A 244 7.85 0.55 -17.52
CA LEU A 244 6.79 -0.15 -18.26
C LEU A 244 5.61 0.79 -18.54
N PHE A 245 5.10 1.44 -17.50
CA PHE A 245 3.96 2.36 -17.62
C PHE A 245 4.31 3.56 -18.48
N ARG A 246 5.51 4.14 -18.32
CA ARG A 246 5.96 5.24 -19.19
C ARG A 246 6.06 4.82 -20.66
N ARG A 247 6.50 3.59 -20.94
CA ARG A 247 6.74 3.15 -22.33
C ARG A 247 5.48 2.69 -23.04
N PHE A 248 4.57 2.01 -22.34
CA PHE A 248 3.43 1.33 -22.96
C PHE A 248 2.06 1.91 -22.57
N PHE A 249 1.98 2.66 -21.47
CA PHE A 249 0.71 3.12 -20.89
C PHE A 249 0.66 4.64 -20.67
N ASP A 250 1.55 5.40 -21.30
CA ASP A 250 1.55 6.88 -21.27
C ASP A 250 0.58 7.47 -22.32
N VAL A 251 -0.62 6.86 -22.41
CA VAL A 251 -1.68 7.28 -23.33
C VAL A 251 -2.95 7.57 -22.54
N GLU A 252 -3.49 8.78 -22.72
CA GLU A 252 -4.71 9.21 -22.06
C GLU A 252 -5.96 8.66 -22.78
N SER A 253 -6.41 7.48 -22.35
CA SER A 253 -7.66 6.88 -22.83
C SER A 253 -8.85 7.30 -21.98
N ARG A 254 -10.06 7.41 -22.58
CA ARG A 254 -11.30 7.72 -21.83
C ARG A 254 -11.56 6.73 -20.69
N PHE A 255 -11.27 5.45 -20.93
CA PHE A 255 -11.41 4.40 -19.92
C PHE A 255 -10.38 4.53 -18.80
N GLY A 256 -9.10 4.75 -19.14
CA GLY A 256 -8.04 4.97 -18.15
C GLY A 256 -8.30 6.22 -17.28
N ALA A 257 -8.76 7.31 -17.90
CA ALA A 257 -9.15 8.52 -17.19
C ALA A 257 -10.31 8.26 -16.21
N PHE A 258 -11.33 7.51 -16.63
CA PHE A 258 -12.42 7.09 -15.74
C PHE A 258 -11.90 6.28 -14.54
N LEU A 259 -11.12 5.22 -14.77
CA LEU A 259 -10.59 4.40 -13.69
C LEU A 259 -9.72 5.20 -12.71
N SER A 260 -8.83 6.06 -13.24
CA SER A 260 -7.94 6.90 -12.43
C SER A 260 -8.75 7.86 -11.55
N GLN A 261 -9.73 8.56 -12.13
CA GLN A 261 -10.56 9.52 -11.42
C GLN A 261 -11.42 8.90 -10.31
N HIS A 262 -11.83 7.64 -10.44
CA HIS A 262 -12.66 6.96 -9.44
C HIS A 262 -11.87 6.06 -8.48
N SER A 263 -10.58 5.82 -8.73
CA SER A 263 -9.73 4.90 -7.96
C SER A 263 -9.74 5.14 -6.44
N TYR A 264 -9.65 6.40 -6.00
CA TYR A 264 -9.63 6.74 -4.58
C TYR A 264 -10.98 6.49 -3.90
N ALA A 265 -12.08 6.87 -4.56
CA ALA A 265 -13.43 6.60 -4.07
C ALA A 265 -13.70 5.08 -3.99
N THR A 266 -13.33 4.32 -5.02
CA THR A 266 -13.36 2.85 -5.04
C THR A 266 -12.58 2.28 -3.84
N TYR A 267 -11.37 2.77 -3.58
CA TYR A 267 -10.55 2.34 -2.45
C TYR A 267 -11.18 2.65 -1.08
N ILE A 268 -12.02 3.68 -0.95
CA ILE A 268 -12.72 3.95 0.32
C ILE A 268 -13.88 2.97 0.54
N ILE A 269 -14.64 2.65 -0.51
CA ILE A 269 -15.92 1.92 -0.39
C ILE A 269 -15.82 0.43 -0.70
N HIS A 270 -14.70 -0.07 -1.22
CA HIS A 270 -14.58 -1.46 -1.68
C HIS A 270 -14.82 -2.49 -0.57
N SER A 271 -14.37 -2.25 0.67
CA SER A 271 -14.45 -3.23 1.75
C SER A 271 -15.87 -3.70 2.06
N PRO A 272 -16.85 -2.82 2.35
CA PRO A 272 -18.20 -3.29 2.61
C PRO A 272 -18.81 -3.96 1.38
N ILE A 273 -18.56 -3.46 0.17
CA ILE A 273 -19.07 -4.04 -1.07
C ILE A 273 -18.57 -5.48 -1.23
N ILE A 274 -17.25 -5.70 -1.10
CA ILE A 274 -16.64 -7.03 -1.18
C ILE A 274 -17.29 -7.97 -0.17
N VAL A 275 -17.41 -7.55 1.10
CA VAL A 275 -17.93 -8.41 2.15
C VAL A 275 -19.37 -8.83 1.88
N PHE A 276 -20.27 -7.89 1.60
CA PHE A 276 -21.68 -8.23 1.40
C PHE A 276 -21.92 -9.00 0.11
N LEU A 277 -21.17 -8.73 -0.96
CA LEU A 277 -21.30 -9.50 -2.19
C LEU A 277 -20.73 -10.91 -2.03
N ALA A 278 -19.63 -11.08 -1.29
CA ALA A 278 -19.10 -12.39 -0.95
C ALA A 278 -20.08 -13.21 -0.10
N LEU A 279 -20.76 -12.58 0.87
CA LEU A 279 -21.82 -13.22 1.64
C LEU A 279 -22.98 -13.69 0.76
N ARG A 280 -23.36 -12.91 -0.27
CA ARG A 280 -24.40 -13.29 -1.22
C ARG A 280 -23.96 -14.43 -2.15
N LEU A 281 -22.72 -14.41 -2.63
CA LEU A 281 -22.17 -15.48 -3.48
C LEU A 281 -21.90 -16.79 -2.73
N ARG A 282 -22.01 -16.78 -1.40
CA ARG A 282 -21.78 -17.96 -0.57
C ARG A 282 -22.72 -19.12 -0.88
N VAL A 283 -24.00 -18.84 -1.13
CA VAL A 283 -25.03 -19.85 -1.46
C VAL A 283 -24.84 -20.47 -2.84
N VAL A 284 -24.03 -19.86 -3.70
CA VAL A 284 -23.74 -20.41 -5.02
C VAL A 284 -22.66 -21.48 -4.88
N GLU A 285 -22.97 -22.73 -5.20
CA GLU A 285 -21.99 -23.81 -5.21
C GLU A 285 -21.14 -23.71 -6.48
N LEU A 286 -19.92 -23.22 -6.33
CA LEU A 286 -18.91 -23.13 -7.39
C LEU A 286 -17.57 -23.55 -6.80
N GLU A 287 -16.69 -24.09 -7.64
CA GLU A 287 -15.29 -24.32 -7.31
C GLU A 287 -14.64 -23.00 -6.84
N PRO A 288 -13.78 -23.01 -5.80
CA PRO A 288 -13.25 -21.79 -5.18
C PRO A 288 -12.62 -20.78 -6.13
N LEU A 289 -11.80 -21.21 -7.10
CA LEU A 289 -11.16 -20.30 -8.05
C LEU A 289 -12.16 -19.70 -9.02
N LEU A 290 -13.12 -20.50 -9.50
CA LEU A 290 -14.20 -20.00 -10.35
C LEU A 290 -15.09 -19.00 -9.58
N LYS A 291 -15.44 -19.31 -8.33
CA LYS A 291 -16.20 -18.40 -7.46
C LYS A 291 -15.45 -17.09 -7.24
N PHE A 292 -14.14 -17.14 -7.01
CA PHE A 292 -13.30 -15.96 -6.89
C PHE A 292 -13.30 -15.13 -8.18
N GLY A 293 -13.16 -15.78 -9.35
CA GLY A 293 -13.22 -15.10 -10.65
C GLY A 293 -14.56 -14.40 -10.89
N VAL A 294 -15.67 -15.09 -10.63
CA VAL A 294 -17.03 -14.52 -10.72
C VAL A 294 -17.20 -13.37 -9.74
N ALA A 295 -16.76 -13.53 -8.48
CA ALA A 295 -16.82 -12.47 -7.48
C ALA A 295 -16.03 -11.24 -7.94
N ALA A 296 -14.80 -11.39 -8.43
CA ALA A 296 -13.99 -10.28 -8.94
C ALA A 296 -14.66 -9.58 -10.13
N ALA A 297 -15.22 -10.35 -11.07
CA ALA A 297 -15.91 -9.83 -12.25
C ALA A 297 -17.16 -9.00 -11.90
N ILE A 298 -17.82 -9.27 -10.77
CA ILE A 298 -18.99 -8.50 -10.31
C ILE A 298 -18.58 -7.35 -9.38
N VAL A 299 -17.73 -7.64 -8.38
CA VAL A 299 -17.32 -6.68 -7.36
C VAL A 299 -16.58 -5.50 -7.97
N VAL A 300 -15.60 -5.74 -8.85
CA VAL A 300 -14.76 -4.66 -9.37
C VAL A 300 -15.59 -3.63 -10.14
N PRO A 301 -16.44 -4.00 -11.13
CA PRO A 301 -17.34 -3.05 -11.77
C PRO A 301 -18.29 -2.37 -10.79
N THR A 302 -18.86 -3.11 -9.85
CA THR A 302 -19.80 -2.57 -8.84
C THR A 302 -19.13 -1.46 -8.02
N CYS A 303 -17.90 -1.67 -7.56
CA CYS A 303 -17.16 -0.65 -6.82
C CYS A 303 -16.92 0.61 -7.67
N PHE A 304 -16.54 0.47 -8.94
CA PHE A 304 -16.33 1.62 -9.83
C PHE A 304 -17.63 2.36 -10.17
N VAL A 305 -18.74 1.65 -10.37
CA VAL A 305 -20.06 2.24 -10.61
C VAL A 305 -20.54 3.00 -9.37
N MET A 306 -20.41 2.41 -8.18
CA MET A 306 -20.76 3.09 -6.93
C MET A 306 -19.87 4.30 -6.67
N ALA A 307 -18.56 4.20 -6.95
CA ALA A 307 -17.61 5.30 -6.85
C ALA A 307 -17.96 6.44 -7.82
N TYR A 308 -18.49 6.14 -9.00
CA TYR A 308 -18.98 7.13 -9.96
C TYR A 308 -20.16 7.93 -9.40
N PHE A 309 -21.18 7.25 -8.86
CA PHE A 309 -22.32 7.94 -8.24
C PHE A 309 -21.92 8.72 -6.99
N LEU A 310 -21.04 8.17 -6.16
CA LEU A 310 -20.54 8.85 -4.96
C LEU A 310 -19.86 10.18 -5.31
N ARG A 311 -19.02 10.21 -6.35
CA ARG A 311 -18.33 11.43 -6.79
C ARG A 311 -19.24 12.48 -7.40
N LYS A 312 -20.43 12.10 -7.89
CA LYS A 312 -21.45 13.06 -8.35
C LYS A 312 -22.13 13.83 -7.22
N THR A 313 -22.02 13.36 -5.98
CA THR A 313 -22.58 14.08 -4.83
C THR A 313 -21.77 15.35 -4.53
N SER A 314 -22.41 16.35 -3.90
CA SER A 314 -21.78 17.65 -3.58
C SER A 314 -20.59 17.53 -2.62
N LEU A 315 -20.60 16.53 -1.74
CA LEU A 315 -19.52 16.21 -0.83
C LEU A 315 -18.42 15.40 -1.54
N GLY A 316 -18.83 14.40 -2.34
CA GLY A 316 -17.92 13.57 -3.11
C GLY A 316 -17.06 14.38 -4.08
N SER A 317 -17.63 15.34 -4.81
CA SER A 317 -16.87 16.14 -5.78
C SER A 317 -15.78 17.03 -5.15
N LYS A 318 -15.93 17.39 -3.87
CA LYS A 318 -14.98 18.23 -3.13
C LYS A 318 -13.87 17.43 -2.46
N ILE A 319 -14.16 16.19 -2.04
CA ILE A 319 -13.27 15.36 -1.22
C ILE A 319 -12.57 14.27 -2.06
N LEU A 320 -13.25 13.71 -3.07
CA LEU A 320 -12.87 12.49 -3.80
C LEU A 320 -12.42 12.73 -5.25
#